data_AF-A0A9P7V0G5-F1
#
_entry.id   AF-A0A9P7V0G5-F1
#
_cell.length_a   1.000
_cell.length_b   1.000
_cell.length_c   1.000
_cell.angle_alpha   90.00
_cell.angle_beta   90.00
_cell.angle_gamma   90.00
#
_symmetry.space_group_name_H-M   'P 1'
#
loop_
_entity.id
_entity.type
_entity.pdbx_description
1 polymer ?
#
loop_
_entity_poly.entity_id
_entity_poly.type
_entity_poly.pdbx_seq_one_letter_code
_entity_poly.pdbx_strand_id
1 'polypeptide(L)'
;MQLSQLAFLVILHTAMAQVNVPSAADIAECGELGVLTYNLTDLPEGVDPKSVRKCAGHPGLPQITPEIAARDGAPVSTILGKRSCWYGTNPYGCSSGFCWKSCGSDGEWCFTAQNDGWGAYNTCNTNFDCNEDMTCAQGDCAGCGCSCHD
;
A
#
# COMPACT_ATOMS: atom_id res chain seq x y z
N MET A 1 15.91 29.37 -58.31
CA MET A 1 16.31 28.58 -57.13
C MET A 1 16.01 29.39 -55.87
N GLN A 2 14.95 29.06 -55.14
CA GLN A 2 14.83 29.35 -53.71
C GLN A 2 13.63 28.55 -53.17
N LEU A 3 13.91 27.41 -52.57
CA LEU A 3 12.95 26.62 -51.80
C LEU A 3 12.95 27.20 -50.37
N SER A 4 11.84 27.82 -49.99
CA SER A 4 11.59 28.34 -48.64
C SER A 4 11.48 27.16 -47.66
N GLN A 5 12.40 27.06 -46.71
CA GLN A 5 12.39 26.05 -45.66
C GLN A 5 11.43 26.50 -44.54
N LEU A 6 10.26 25.86 -44.47
CA LEU A 6 9.37 25.92 -43.30
C LEU A 6 9.99 25.06 -42.19
N ALA A 7 10.59 25.70 -41.20
CA ALA A 7 11.05 25.06 -39.97
C ALA A 7 9.83 24.74 -39.08
N PHE A 8 9.38 23.48 -39.09
CA PHE A 8 8.45 22.96 -38.09
C PHE A 8 9.23 22.66 -36.79
N LEU A 9 9.14 23.56 -35.81
CA LEU A 9 9.57 23.31 -34.44
C LEU A 9 8.61 22.30 -33.80
N VAL A 10 8.98 21.03 -33.81
CA VAL A 10 8.31 19.98 -33.03
C VAL A 10 8.74 20.16 -31.57
N ILE A 11 7.89 20.79 -30.76
CA ILE A 11 8.08 20.87 -29.30
C ILE A 11 7.77 19.47 -28.74
N LEU A 12 8.83 18.70 -28.51
CA LEU A 12 8.76 17.41 -27.83
C LEU A 12 8.41 17.67 -26.35
N HIS A 13 7.13 17.58 -26.00
CA HIS A 13 6.67 17.69 -24.61
C HIS A 13 7.03 16.39 -23.89
N THR A 14 8.13 16.40 -23.14
CA THR A 14 8.40 15.33 -22.17
C THR A 14 7.35 15.42 -21.08
N ALA A 15 6.39 14.49 -21.05
CA ALA A 15 5.48 14.34 -19.92
C ALA A 15 6.32 14.01 -18.68
N MET A 16 6.43 14.96 -17.75
CA MET A 16 7.03 14.70 -16.45
C MET A 16 6.05 13.87 -15.64
N ALA A 17 6.41 12.63 -15.31
CA ALA A 17 5.66 11.82 -14.37
C ALA A 17 5.53 12.58 -13.04
N GLN A 18 4.31 12.86 -12.62
CA GLN A 18 4.04 13.53 -11.36
C GLN A 18 4.00 12.47 -10.25
N VAL A 19 5.05 12.41 -9.46
CA VAL A 19 5.17 11.54 -8.28
C VAL A 19 4.68 12.30 -7.04
N ASN A 20 3.92 11.65 -6.16
CA ASN A 20 3.69 12.15 -4.81
C ASN A 20 5.02 12.07 -4.03
N VAL A 21 5.67 13.21 -3.82
CA VAL A 21 6.90 13.27 -3.01
C VAL A 21 6.53 13.57 -1.56
N PRO A 22 6.88 12.69 -0.60
CA PRO A 22 6.59 12.89 0.81
C PRO A 22 7.28 14.14 1.36
N SER A 23 6.55 14.95 2.13
CA SER A 23 7.14 16.05 2.90
C SER A 23 7.78 15.55 4.20
N ALA A 24 8.63 16.36 4.83
CA ALA A 24 9.18 16.05 6.15
C ALA A 24 8.09 15.86 7.22
N ALA A 25 6.96 16.56 7.09
CA ALA A 25 5.81 16.39 7.96
C ALA A 25 5.14 15.02 7.76
N ASP A 26 5.03 14.56 6.52
CA ASP A 26 4.45 13.24 6.21
C ASP A 26 5.35 12.12 6.73
N ILE A 27 6.67 12.25 6.60
CA ILE A 27 7.64 11.30 7.15
C ILE A 27 7.53 11.24 8.68
N ALA A 28 7.43 12.40 9.34
CA ALA A 28 7.28 12.47 10.78
C ALA A 28 5.95 11.88 11.27
N GLU A 29 4.86 12.08 10.53
CA GLU A 29 3.53 11.56 10.86
C GLU A 29 3.44 10.04 10.68
N CYS A 30 3.95 9.52 9.56
CA CYS A 30 3.90 8.08 9.29
C CYS A 30 4.97 7.29 10.05
N GLY A 31 6.10 7.91 10.38
CA GLY A 31 7.19 7.29 11.12
C GLY A 31 7.60 5.96 10.49
N GLU A 32 7.54 4.89 11.28
CA GLU A 32 7.91 3.55 10.83
C GLU A 32 6.92 2.93 9.84
N LEU A 33 5.68 3.44 9.71
CA LEU A 33 4.73 2.96 8.71
C LEU A 33 5.14 3.33 7.28
N GLY A 34 6.06 4.29 7.12
CA GLY A 34 6.46 4.82 5.82
C GLY A 34 5.36 5.66 5.16
N VAL A 35 5.76 6.61 4.30
CA VAL A 35 4.81 7.40 3.51
C VAL A 35 4.51 6.68 2.20
N LEU A 36 3.24 6.63 1.80
CA LEU A 36 2.83 6.05 0.54
C LEU A 36 3.29 6.93 -0.62
N THR A 37 4.22 6.41 -1.41
CA THR A 37 4.75 7.07 -2.61
C THR A 37 4.12 6.42 -3.84
N TYR A 38 3.64 7.22 -4.79
CA TYR A 38 2.96 6.75 -6.00
C TYR A 38 3.07 7.75 -7.14
N ASN A 39 2.97 7.30 -8.39
CA ASN A 39 2.77 8.19 -9.52
C ASN A 39 1.28 8.48 -9.69
N LEU A 40 0.92 9.70 -10.08
CA LEU A 40 -0.47 10.02 -10.41
C LEU A 40 -1.03 9.14 -11.54
N THR A 41 -0.17 8.60 -12.39
CA THR A 41 -0.55 7.66 -13.45
C THR A 41 -0.92 6.26 -12.94
N ASP A 42 -0.55 5.93 -11.71
CA ASP A 42 -0.82 4.61 -11.10
C ASP A 42 -2.18 4.60 -10.39
N LEU A 43 -2.79 5.78 -10.20
CA LEU A 43 -4.12 5.90 -9.63
C LEU A 43 -5.18 5.53 -10.69
N PRO A 44 -6.10 4.60 -10.37
CA PRO A 44 -7.23 4.28 -11.23
C PRO A 44 -8.10 5.51 -11.55
N GLU A 45 -8.79 5.46 -12.68
CA GLU A 45 -9.71 6.53 -13.09
C GLU A 45 -10.77 6.77 -12.00
N GLY A 46 -10.88 8.02 -11.55
CA GLY A 46 -11.83 8.41 -10.50
C GLY A 46 -11.30 8.38 -9.07
N VAL A 47 -10.08 7.89 -8.83
CA VAL A 47 -9.43 8.02 -7.51
C VAL A 47 -8.87 9.43 -7.35
N ASP A 48 -9.47 10.23 -6.46
CA ASP A 48 -8.95 11.56 -6.10
C ASP A 48 -7.62 11.39 -5.34
N PRO A 49 -6.51 11.99 -5.77
CA PRO A 49 -5.24 11.97 -5.04
C PRO A 49 -5.36 12.41 -3.57
N LYS A 50 -6.34 13.25 -3.22
CA LYS A 50 -6.58 13.67 -1.83
C LYS A 50 -7.25 12.60 -0.98
N SER A 51 -7.87 11.61 -1.61
CA SER A 51 -8.47 10.46 -0.94
C SER A 51 -7.47 9.32 -0.72
N VAL A 52 -6.27 9.42 -1.29
CA VAL A 52 -5.18 8.48 -1.09
C VAL A 52 -4.66 8.62 0.33
N ARG A 53 -4.54 7.50 1.04
CA ARG A 53 -4.01 7.52 2.41
C ARG A 53 -2.54 7.95 2.39
N LYS A 54 -2.14 8.66 3.44
CA LYS A 54 -0.79 9.19 3.57
C LYS A 54 0.25 8.10 3.86
N CYS A 55 -0.03 7.22 4.82
CA CYS A 55 0.94 6.23 5.27
C CYS A 55 0.79 4.91 4.51
N ALA A 56 1.93 4.33 4.14
CA ALA A 56 1.98 3.05 3.43
C ALA A 56 1.50 1.92 4.34
N GLY A 57 2.06 1.80 5.54
CA GLY A 57 1.73 0.77 6.53
C GLY A 57 0.43 1.02 7.30
N HIS A 58 -0.13 -0.05 7.85
CA HIS A 58 -1.33 0.00 8.69
C HIS A 58 -1.00 0.33 10.17
N PRO A 59 -1.67 1.32 10.80
CA PRO A 59 -1.33 1.79 12.16
C PRO A 59 -1.59 0.77 13.28
N GLY A 60 -2.30 -0.32 13.01
CA GLY A 60 -2.65 -1.37 13.98
C GLY A 60 -1.78 -2.63 13.93
N LEU A 61 -0.67 -2.65 13.18
CA LEU A 61 0.29 -3.75 13.29
C LEU A 61 0.99 -3.62 14.66
N PRO A 62 0.97 -4.64 15.54
CA PRO A 62 1.83 -4.63 16.71
C PRO A 62 3.26 -4.53 16.21
N GLN A 63 3.97 -3.55 16.75
CA GLN A 63 5.43 -3.48 16.69
C GLN A 63 5.95 -4.84 17.14
N ILE A 64 6.45 -5.66 16.21
CA ILE A 64 6.99 -6.98 16.53
C ILE A 64 8.24 -6.70 17.38
N THR A 65 8.11 -6.83 18.70
CA THR A 65 9.27 -6.70 19.57
C THR A 65 10.22 -7.89 19.31
N PRO A 66 11.53 -7.73 19.55
CA PRO A 66 12.48 -8.83 19.47
C PRO A 66 12.05 -10.08 20.26
N GLU A 67 11.33 -9.92 21.38
CA GLU A 67 10.76 -11.06 22.13
C GLU A 67 9.68 -11.83 21.37
N ILE A 68 8.81 -11.16 20.60
CA ILE A 68 7.75 -11.82 19.81
C ILE A 68 8.36 -12.52 18.59
N ALA A 69 9.33 -11.90 17.92
CA ALA A 69 10.03 -12.50 16.78
C ALA A 69 10.81 -13.78 17.15
N ALA A 70 11.38 -13.82 18.37
CA ALA A 70 12.14 -14.96 18.87
C ALA A 70 11.27 -16.19 19.18
N ARG A 71 10.02 -16.00 19.61
CA ARG A 71 9.07 -17.10 19.87
C ARG A 71 8.66 -17.82 18.58
N ASP A 72 8.53 -17.06 17.49
CA ASP A 72 7.93 -17.53 16.23
C ASP A 72 9.00 -17.84 15.15
N GLY A 73 10.29 -17.87 15.52
CA GLY A 73 11.39 -18.32 14.65
C GLY A 73 11.72 -17.39 13.47
N ALA A 74 11.25 -16.14 13.49
CA ALA A 74 11.46 -15.19 12.41
C ALA A 74 12.80 -14.44 12.57
N PRO A 75 13.62 -14.30 11.51
CA PRO A 75 14.85 -13.51 11.61
C PRO A 75 14.51 -12.03 11.83
N VAL A 76 15.00 -11.52 12.96
CA VAL A 76 14.93 -10.12 13.38
C VAL A 76 15.87 -9.32 12.50
N SER A 77 15.33 -8.67 11.47
CA SER A 77 16.01 -7.57 10.78
C SER A 77 14.98 -6.72 10.04
N THR A 78 14.99 -5.44 10.39
CA THR A 78 14.46 -4.26 9.68
C THR A 78 12.93 -4.07 9.66
N ILE A 79 12.48 -3.20 10.59
CA ILE A 79 11.51 -2.08 10.48
C ILE A 79 10.41 -2.27 9.42
N LEU A 80 9.14 -2.21 9.88
CA LEU A 80 7.90 -2.66 9.22
C LEU A 80 7.66 -4.16 9.42
N GLY A 81 6.81 -4.48 10.40
CA GLY A 81 6.53 -5.83 10.85
C GLY A 81 6.40 -6.80 9.68
N LYS A 82 7.35 -7.74 9.58
CA LYS A 82 7.22 -8.91 8.72
C LYS A 82 5.94 -9.62 9.17
N ARG A 83 4.83 -9.42 8.44
CA ARG A 83 3.53 -10.04 8.74
C ARG A 83 3.79 -11.54 8.86
N SER A 84 3.57 -12.15 10.03
CA SER A 84 3.55 -13.61 10.11
C SER A 84 2.50 -14.10 9.11
N CYS A 85 2.87 -15.08 8.28
CA CYS A 85 1.96 -15.66 7.31
C CYS A 85 0.72 -16.23 8.03
N TRP A 86 -0.44 -15.99 7.45
CA TRP A 86 -1.73 -16.48 7.93
C TRP A 86 -2.03 -17.86 7.35
N TYR A 87 -2.01 -18.88 8.20
CA TYR A 87 -2.35 -20.27 7.82
C TYR A 87 -3.69 -20.73 8.39
N GLY A 88 -4.53 -19.78 8.83
CA GLY A 88 -5.86 -20.09 9.34
C GLY A 88 -6.85 -20.38 8.21
N THR A 89 -8.00 -20.96 8.56
CA THR A 89 -9.02 -21.40 7.58
C THR A 89 -9.90 -20.27 7.06
N ASN A 90 -9.94 -19.13 7.76
CA ASN A 90 -10.78 -17.99 7.34
C ASN A 90 -10.03 -17.16 6.30
N PRO A 91 -10.64 -16.86 5.14
CA PRO A 91 -9.99 -16.08 4.09
C PRO A 91 -10.03 -14.57 4.35
N TYR A 92 -10.74 -14.13 5.39
CA TYR A 92 -10.78 -12.73 5.83
C TYR A 92 -11.22 -12.64 7.29
N GLY A 93 -11.08 -11.44 7.85
CA GLY A 93 -11.61 -11.15 9.16
C GLY A 93 -11.40 -9.70 9.59
N CYS A 94 -11.84 -9.45 10.81
CA CYS A 94 -11.68 -8.18 11.50
C CYS A 94 -10.60 -8.32 12.57
N SER A 95 -9.58 -7.47 12.52
CA SER A 95 -8.51 -7.44 13.51
C SER A 95 -8.22 -5.99 13.91
N SER A 96 -8.26 -5.72 15.22
CA SER A 96 -8.03 -4.38 15.77
C SER A 96 -8.91 -3.28 15.15
N GLY A 97 -10.13 -3.64 14.71
CA GLY A 97 -11.06 -2.72 14.06
C GLY A 97 -10.84 -2.53 12.55
N PHE A 98 -9.99 -3.33 11.92
CA PHE A 98 -9.68 -3.23 10.50
C PHE A 98 -9.82 -4.57 9.76
N CYS A 99 -10.29 -4.48 8.53
CA CYS A 99 -10.48 -5.64 7.67
C CYS A 99 -9.15 -6.12 7.10
N TRP A 100 -8.96 -7.43 7.16
CA TRP A 100 -7.86 -8.11 6.50
C TRP A 100 -8.39 -9.29 5.69
N LYS A 101 -7.63 -9.71 4.68
CA LYS A 101 -7.92 -10.92 3.90
C LYS A 101 -6.66 -11.66 3.48
N SER A 102 -6.79 -12.96 3.27
CA SER A 102 -5.81 -13.76 2.53
C SER A 102 -5.81 -13.34 1.06
N CYS A 103 -4.64 -13.39 0.45
CA CYS A 103 -4.46 -12.96 -0.94
C CYS A 103 -3.40 -13.77 -1.70
N GLY A 104 -2.83 -14.79 -1.07
CA GLY A 104 -1.94 -15.76 -1.68
C GLY A 104 -2.17 -17.17 -1.12
N SER A 105 -1.36 -18.13 -1.57
CA SER A 105 -1.51 -19.55 -1.22
C SER A 105 -0.54 -20.02 -0.13
N ASP A 106 0.49 -19.24 0.17
CA ASP A 106 1.56 -19.56 1.12
C ASP A 106 1.40 -18.78 2.44
N GLY A 107 0.17 -18.36 2.72
CA GLY A 107 -0.26 -17.64 3.92
C GLY A 107 -0.15 -16.12 3.80
N GLU A 108 -0.07 -15.60 2.59
CA GLU A 108 -0.04 -14.16 2.36
C GLU A 108 -1.40 -13.53 2.64
N TRP A 109 -1.36 -12.38 3.31
CA TRP A 109 -2.55 -11.63 3.69
C TRP A 109 -2.27 -10.13 3.71
N CYS A 110 -3.31 -9.33 3.55
CA CYS A 110 -3.22 -7.88 3.51
C CYS A 110 -4.30 -7.25 4.39
N PHE A 111 -4.05 -6.03 4.88
CA PHE A 111 -5.15 -5.17 5.30
C PHE A 111 -5.81 -4.62 4.05
N THR A 112 -7.13 -4.48 4.06
CA THR A 112 -7.87 -3.98 2.90
C THR A 112 -8.09 -2.48 3.00
N ALA A 113 -8.18 -1.82 1.85
CA ALA A 113 -8.44 -0.39 1.77
C ALA A 113 -9.43 -0.04 0.66
N GLN A 114 -10.03 1.13 0.80
CA GLN A 114 -10.94 1.72 -0.16
C GLN A 114 -10.18 2.18 -1.41
N ASN A 115 -10.91 2.65 -2.44
CA ASN A 115 -10.35 3.23 -3.66
C ASN A 115 -9.27 2.34 -4.28
N ASP A 116 -9.63 1.07 -4.53
CA ASP A 116 -8.72 0.06 -5.11
C ASP A 116 -7.41 -0.14 -4.33
N GLY A 117 -7.49 0.04 -3.01
CA GLY A 117 -6.36 -0.12 -2.11
C GLY A 117 -5.56 1.17 -1.85
N TRP A 118 -5.89 2.27 -2.51
CA TRP A 118 -5.21 3.55 -2.34
C TRP A 118 -5.78 4.38 -1.19
N GLY A 119 -7.07 4.20 -0.90
CA GLY A 119 -7.83 4.99 0.06
C GLY A 119 -7.58 4.61 1.52
N ALA A 120 -8.47 5.06 2.40
CA ALA A 120 -8.45 4.69 3.80
C ALA A 120 -8.61 3.17 3.98
N TYR A 121 -8.02 2.63 5.05
CA TYR A 121 -8.23 1.24 5.43
C TYR A 121 -9.70 0.96 5.74
N ASN A 122 -10.18 -0.21 5.31
CA ASN A 122 -11.53 -0.64 5.65
C ASN A 122 -11.60 -0.99 7.14
N THR A 123 -12.59 -0.44 7.82
CA THR A 123 -12.81 -0.65 9.26
C THR A 123 -13.94 -1.64 9.50
N CYS A 124 -13.94 -2.26 10.67
CA CYS A 124 -14.90 -3.29 11.06
C CYS A 124 -15.12 -3.31 12.56
N ASN A 125 -16.28 -3.80 12.98
CA ASN A 125 -16.54 -4.20 14.36
C ASN A 125 -16.53 -5.73 14.50
N THR A 126 -16.88 -6.44 13.43
CA THR A 126 -16.97 -7.90 13.37
C THR A 126 -16.39 -8.43 12.07
N ASN A 127 -16.10 -9.73 12.01
CA ASN A 127 -15.59 -10.38 10.80
C ASN A 127 -16.54 -10.25 9.59
N PHE A 128 -17.85 -10.12 9.84
CA PHE A 128 -18.86 -10.04 8.78
C PHE A 128 -18.96 -8.65 8.13
N ASP A 129 -18.29 -7.65 8.70
CA ASP A 129 -18.14 -6.33 8.06
C ASP A 129 -17.09 -6.39 6.93
N CYS A 130 -16.29 -7.47 6.89
CA CYS A 130 -15.22 -7.68 5.92
C CYS A 130 -15.61 -8.79 4.92
N ASN A 131 -14.95 -8.80 3.76
CA ASN A 131 -15.15 -9.83 2.73
C ASN A 131 -13.91 -9.96 1.83
N GLU A 132 -13.90 -10.99 0.99
CA GLU A 132 -12.78 -11.31 0.07
C GLU A 132 -12.67 -10.33 -1.10
N ASP A 133 -13.76 -9.63 -1.45
CA ASP A 133 -13.80 -8.71 -2.58
C ASP A 133 -13.12 -7.37 -2.25
N MET A 134 -12.92 -7.06 -0.97
CA MET A 134 -12.21 -5.85 -0.57
C MET A 134 -10.75 -5.87 -1.06
N THR A 135 -10.32 -4.78 -1.67
CA THR A 135 -8.98 -4.66 -2.26
C THR A 135 -7.90 -4.52 -1.19
N CYS A 136 -6.75 -5.19 -1.39
CA CYS A 136 -5.59 -5.01 -0.53
C CYS A 136 -5.08 -3.57 -0.58
N ALA A 137 -4.65 -3.02 0.55
CA ALA A 137 -4.03 -1.70 0.58
C ALA A 137 -2.72 -1.69 -0.23
N GLN A 138 -2.52 -0.71 -1.11
CA GLN A 138 -1.38 -0.65 -2.04
C GLN A 138 -0.11 -0.12 -1.36
N GLY A 139 1.06 -0.73 -1.57
CA GLY A 139 2.33 -0.19 -1.08
C GLY A 139 2.74 -0.61 0.34
N ASP A 140 1.98 -1.52 0.98
CA ASP A 140 2.36 -2.17 2.25
C ASP A 140 2.92 -3.59 2.02
N CYS A 141 4.02 -3.64 1.29
CA CYS A 141 4.63 -4.82 0.68
C CYS A 141 5.49 -5.71 1.59
N ALA A 142 5.50 -5.48 2.90
CA ALA A 142 6.47 -6.13 3.77
C ALA A 142 6.02 -7.56 4.22
N GLY A 143 6.93 -8.54 4.10
CA GLY A 143 6.74 -9.89 4.66
C GLY A 143 5.73 -10.73 3.87
N CYS A 144 4.81 -11.41 4.57
CA CYS A 144 3.74 -12.21 3.95
C CYS A 144 2.57 -11.34 3.46
N GLY A 145 2.85 -10.19 2.84
CA GLY A 145 1.84 -9.26 2.31
C GLY A 145 1.71 -9.36 0.78
N CYS A 146 0.51 -9.20 0.23
CA CYS A 146 0.27 -9.25 -1.22
C CYS A 146 0.15 -7.88 -1.89
N SER A 147 0.46 -6.80 -1.17
CA SER A 147 0.20 -5.41 -1.56
C SER A 147 1.15 -4.85 -2.64
N CYS A 148 1.84 -5.72 -3.36
CA CYS A 148 2.80 -5.36 -4.40
C CYS A 148 2.18 -5.65 -5.76
N HIS A 149 1.81 -4.59 -6.47
CA HIS A 149 1.71 -4.65 -7.92
C HIS A 149 3.02 -4.12 -8.51
N ASP A 150 3.63 -4.90 -9.39
CA ASP A 150 4.64 -4.48 -10.35
C ASP A 150 4.01 -3.65 -11.50
#